data_AF-A0ABD5NUI2-F1
#
_entry.id   AF-A0ABD5NUI2-F1
#
_cell.length_a   1.000
_cell.length_b   1.000
_cell.length_c   1.000
_cell.angle_alpha   90.00
_cell.angle_beta   90.00
_cell.angle_gamma   90.00
#
_symmetry.space_group_name_H-M   'P 1'
#
loop_
_entity.id
_entity.type
_entity.pdbx_description
1 polymer ?
#
loop_
_entity_poly.entity_id
_entity_poly.type
_entity_poly.pdbx_seq_one_letter_code
_entity_poly.pdbx_strand_id
1 'polypeptide(L)'
;MQRASKLRRRRLLAVVGGSLAVTAGCLGSDDDEDDNNNDDTDDTDDTDDTDDTNDTDDTNDNSSDNSSDDGNSSDEDYEIKHYRDTEIPLLPLEDAYEWHQNDSARFVDARSPEQYDLLRIEGAVSSPAPDGLASDDPVAEWSSDQTMVIYCECKDMVESANRAVALINEGYENVYVLAPGEDSSGFTRWVEHDYPLAGSLTEDE
;
A
#
# COMPACT_ATOMS: atom_id res chain seq x y z
N MET A 1 -5.46 34.34 29.41
CA MET A 1 -4.80 35.45 28.69
C MET A 1 -4.06 34.86 27.49
N GLN A 2 -4.59 35.13 26.29
CA GLN A 2 -4.03 35.09 24.93
C GLN A 2 -2.99 34.01 24.54
N ARG A 3 -3.46 33.07 23.68
CA ARG A 3 -2.65 32.28 22.74
C ARG A 3 -1.94 33.21 21.75
N ALA A 4 -0.69 32.91 21.39
CA ALA A 4 0.02 33.54 20.28
C ALA A 4 0.48 32.48 19.28
N SER A 5 -0.27 32.35 18.20
CA SER A 5 0.09 31.66 16.97
C SER A 5 1.16 32.45 16.21
N LYS A 6 2.16 31.77 15.65
CA LYS A 6 3.03 32.33 14.61
C LYS A 6 3.01 31.38 13.40
N LEU A 7 2.01 31.56 12.53
CA LEU A 7 2.11 31.10 11.16
C LEU A 7 3.23 31.86 10.45
N ARG A 8 4.18 31.14 9.85
CA ARG A 8 5.05 31.68 8.80
C ARG A 8 4.56 31.16 7.46
N ARG A 9 3.73 31.95 6.79
CA ARG A 9 3.44 31.84 5.35
C ARG A 9 4.57 32.51 4.57
N ARG A 10 4.96 31.91 3.42
CA ARG A 10 5.60 32.49 2.20
C ARG A 10 6.44 31.38 1.54
N ARG A 11 6.37 31.06 0.25
CA ARG A 11 6.11 31.90 -0.95
C ARG A 11 5.48 31.07 -2.07
N LEU A 12 4.49 31.66 -2.73
CA LEU A 12 4.01 31.28 -4.06
C LEU A 12 5.10 31.59 -5.10
N LEU A 13 5.37 30.64 -6.00
CA LEU A 13 5.94 30.91 -7.31
C LEU A 13 4.92 30.46 -8.35
N ALA A 14 4.27 31.44 -8.96
CA ALA A 14 3.48 31.25 -10.17
C ALA A 14 4.46 31.12 -11.36
N VAL A 15 4.41 30.01 -12.07
CA VAL A 15 5.01 29.90 -13.41
C VAL A 15 3.86 29.75 -14.40
N VAL A 16 3.71 30.79 -15.22
CA VAL A 16 2.86 30.79 -16.42
C VAL A 16 3.78 30.43 -17.58
N GLY A 17 3.51 29.30 -18.24
CA GLY A 17 4.22 28.87 -19.44
C GLY A 17 3.30 28.05 -20.32
N GLY A 18 2.68 28.70 -21.30
CA GLY A 18 1.87 28.02 -22.32
C GLY A 18 2.73 27.61 -23.51
N SER A 19 2.36 26.48 -24.13
CA SER A 19 2.60 26.19 -25.55
C SER A 19 1.60 25.12 -26.00
N LEU A 20 0.67 25.53 -26.87
CA LEU A 20 -0.24 24.64 -27.59
C LEU A 20 0.52 24.03 -28.76
N ALA A 21 0.62 22.70 -28.81
CA ALA A 21 1.03 21.96 -30.00
C ALA A 21 -0.05 20.91 -30.30
N VAL A 22 -0.96 21.24 -31.21
CA VAL A 22 -1.98 20.31 -31.72
C VAL A 22 -1.36 19.60 -32.92
N THR A 23 -0.98 18.34 -32.77
CA THR A 23 -0.64 17.48 -33.90
C THR A 23 -1.72 16.43 -34.09
N ALA A 24 -2.45 16.56 -35.19
CA ALA A 24 -3.41 15.59 -35.70
C ALA A 24 -2.70 14.51 -36.53
N GLY A 25 -3.06 13.25 -36.31
CA GLY A 25 -2.86 12.10 -37.20
C GLY A 25 -3.72 10.96 -36.64
N CYS A 26 -4.83 10.50 -37.21
CA CYS A 26 -5.20 10.02 -38.55
C CYS A 26 -4.79 8.55 -38.83
N LEU A 27 -5.78 7.67 -38.60
CA LEU A 27 -6.22 6.51 -39.42
C LEU A 27 -5.56 5.12 -39.32
N GLY A 28 -6.44 4.12 -39.14
CA GLY A 28 -6.32 2.67 -39.41
C GLY A 28 -7.19 1.86 -38.42
N SER A 29 -8.41 1.36 -38.69
CA SER A 29 -8.89 0.36 -39.71
C SER A 29 -8.07 -0.94 -39.63
N ASP A 30 -8.60 -2.16 -39.44
CA ASP A 30 -9.89 -2.82 -39.74
C ASP A 30 -10.10 -4.03 -38.77
N ASP A 31 -11.34 -4.32 -38.35
CA ASP A 31 -12.18 -5.52 -38.64
C ASP A 31 -11.61 -6.92 -38.28
N ASP A 32 -12.33 -7.70 -37.46
CA ASP A 32 -13.21 -8.77 -37.93
C ASP A 32 -13.83 -9.57 -36.75
N GLU A 33 -15.13 -9.81 -36.89
CA GLU A 33 -16.00 -10.69 -36.10
C GLU A 33 -15.67 -12.16 -36.39
N ASP A 34 -15.86 -13.08 -35.43
CA ASP A 34 -16.48 -14.36 -35.78
C ASP A 34 -17.11 -15.08 -34.58
N ASP A 35 -18.34 -15.50 -34.86
CA ASP A 35 -19.34 -16.14 -34.02
C ASP A 35 -19.08 -17.65 -33.76
N ASN A 36 -19.94 -18.17 -32.87
CA ASN A 36 -20.51 -19.52 -32.83
C ASN A 36 -19.77 -20.61 -32.05
N ASN A 37 -20.45 -21.55 -31.41
CA ASN A 37 -21.80 -21.72 -30.86
C ASN A 37 -21.80 -23.16 -30.30
N ASN A 38 -22.64 -23.44 -29.31
CA ASN A 38 -23.15 -24.78 -28.95
C ASN A 38 -22.09 -25.79 -28.41
N ASP A 39 -22.41 -26.82 -27.64
CA ASP A 39 -23.67 -27.49 -27.33
C ASP A 39 -23.43 -28.45 -26.14
N ASP A 40 -24.51 -29.07 -25.69
CA ASP A 40 -24.57 -30.38 -25.02
C ASP A 40 -24.45 -30.44 -23.49
N THR A 41 -25.64 -30.26 -22.91
CA THR A 41 -26.35 -31.22 -22.04
C THR A 41 -25.74 -32.62 -21.82
N ASP A 42 -25.72 -33.07 -20.56
CA ASP A 42 -26.31 -34.32 -20.01
C ASP A 42 -25.73 -34.52 -18.59
N ASP A 43 -26.50 -34.51 -17.50
CA ASP A 43 -27.43 -35.54 -17.00
C ASP A 43 -26.75 -36.63 -16.14
N THR A 44 -27.50 -37.07 -15.14
CA THR A 44 -27.29 -38.18 -14.17
C THR A 44 -26.42 -37.88 -12.94
N ASP A 45 -26.91 -37.91 -11.70
CA ASP A 45 -27.76 -38.86 -10.94
C ASP A 45 -26.91 -39.74 -9.99
N ASP A 46 -27.51 -39.95 -8.83
CA ASP A 46 -27.11 -40.62 -7.60
C ASP A 46 -26.06 -41.74 -7.65
N THR A 47 -25.14 -41.69 -6.69
CA THR A 47 -24.64 -42.86 -5.91
C THR A 47 -24.31 -42.35 -4.50
N ASP A 48 -25.09 -42.68 -3.46
CA ASP A 48 -25.16 -43.94 -2.70
C ASP A 48 -24.06 -44.09 -1.63
N ASP A 49 -24.52 -44.52 -0.44
CA ASP A 49 -23.80 -45.20 0.65
C ASP A 49 -22.67 -44.48 1.41
N THR A 50 -22.36 -44.72 2.69
CA THR A 50 -23.01 -45.16 3.94
C THR A 50 -21.95 -44.93 5.05
N ASP A 51 -22.38 -45.07 6.32
CA ASP A 51 -21.58 -45.56 7.45
C ASP A 51 -20.61 -44.60 8.21
N ASP A 52 -21.14 -44.06 9.31
CA ASP A 52 -20.71 -44.31 10.69
C ASP A 52 -19.27 -44.86 10.90
N THR A 53 -18.37 -44.05 11.47
CA THR A 53 -17.53 -44.48 12.61
C THR A 53 -17.05 -43.28 13.40
N ASN A 54 -17.44 -43.27 14.67
CA ASN A 54 -16.78 -42.59 15.77
C ASN A 54 -15.32 -43.09 15.90
N ASP A 55 -14.34 -42.23 15.65
CA ASP A 55 -12.95 -42.48 16.05
C ASP A 55 -12.38 -41.27 16.81
N THR A 56 -11.95 -41.56 18.03
CA THR A 56 -11.23 -40.67 18.93
C THR A 56 -9.76 -40.74 18.57
N ASP A 57 -9.16 -39.64 18.12
CA ASP A 57 -7.70 -39.50 18.15
C ASP A 57 -7.28 -38.14 18.71
N ASP A 58 -6.39 -38.23 19.68
CA ASP A 58 -5.76 -37.14 20.41
C ASP A 58 -4.78 -36.41 19.47
N THR A 59 -5.13 -35.20 19.03
CA THR A 59 -4.13 -34.22 18.63
C THR A 59 -4.16 -33.04 19.59
N ASN A 60 -3.30 -33.14 20.60
CA ASN A 60 -2.69 -32.01 21.28
C ASN A 60 -1.99 -31.13 20.24
N ASP A 61 -2.68 -30.11 19.75
CA ASP A 61 -2.02 -28.95 19.13
C ASP A 61 -2.41 -27.67 19.87
N ASN A 62 -1.36 -27.03 20.34
CA ASN A 62 -1.34 -25.85 21.18
C ASN A 62 -1.75 -24.64 20.33
N SER A 63 -3.05 -24.45 20.13
CA SER A 63 -3.58 -23.20 19.60
C SER A 63 -3.68 -22.18 20.72
N SER A 64 -2.52 -21.61 21.06
CA SER A 64 -2.42 -20.36 21.80
C SER A 64 -2.19 -19.25 20.79
N ASP A 65 -3.25 -18.55 20.39
CA ASP A 65 -3.21 -17.08 20.21
C ASP A 65 -4.64 -16.56 20.01
N ASN A 66 -5.37 -16.33 21.09
CA ASN A 66 -5.43 -15.02 21.74
C ASN A 66 -5.86 -13.89 20.78
N SER A 67 -7.06 -14.02 20.22
CA SER A 67 -7.84 -12.87 19.77
C SER A 67 -8.27 -12.07 21.01
N SER A 68 -7.35 -11.27 21.56
CA SER A 68 -7.71 -10.17 22.47
C SER A 68 -8.05 -8.96 21.62
N ASP A 69 -9.30 -8.93 21.16
CA ASP A 69 -9.98 -7.69 20.81
C ASP A 69 -10.27 -6.96 22.12
N ASP A 70 -9.32 -6.14 22.57
CA ASP A 70 -9.41 -5.28 23.74
C ASP A 70 -8.63 -3.99 23.49
N GLY A 71 -9.32 -2.92 23.09
CA GLY A 71 -8.61 -1.64 22.89
C GLY A 71 -9.43 -0.46 22.38
N ASN A 72 -10.52 -0.10 23.07
CA ASN A 72 -11.11 1.24 22.91
C ASN A 72 -10.45 2.23 23.89
N SER A 73 -9.74 3.26 23.42
CA SER A 73 -9.59 4.53 24.16
C SER A 73 -8.99 5.68 23.32
N SER A 74 -9.83 6.46 22.64
CA SER A 74 -9.63 7.84 22.19
C SER A 74 -8.25 8.51 22.40
N ASP A 75 -7.42 8.50 21.36
CA ASP A 75 -6.69 9.61 20.73
C ASP A 75 -5.91 9.04 19.51
N GLU A 76 -6.62 8.73 18.42
CA GLU A 76 -6.12 8.14 17.15
C GLU A 76 -5.14 6.95 17.29
N ASP A 77 -5.52 5.94 18.07
CA ASP A 77 -4.81 4.66 18.06
C ASP A 77 -5.14 3.89 16.77
N TYR A 78 -4.14 3.73 15.91
CA TYR A 78 -4.24 2.92 14.69
C TYR A 78 -4.23 1.43 14.99
N GLU A 79 -4.78 0.61 14.07
CA GLU A 79 -4.64 -0.84 14.14
C GLU A 79 -3.16 -1.21 14.18
N ILE A 80 -2.76 -2.03 15.16
CA ILE A 80 -1.40 -2.55 15.27
C ILE A 80 -1.36 -3.95 14.70
N LYS A 81 -0.42 -4.20 13.79
CA LYS A 81 -0.12 -5.54 13.30
C LYS A 81 1.20 -6.03 13.84
N HIS A 82 1.21 -7.26 14.36
CA HIS A 82 2.43 -7.95 14.74
C HIS A 82 3.05 -8.60 13.50
N TYR A 83 4.28 -8.21 13.18
CA TYR A 83 5.07 -8.85 12.15
C TYR A 83 6.37 -9.34 12.79
N ARG A 84 6.49 -10.67 12.92
CA ARG A 84 7.50 -11.29 13.80
C ARG A 84 7.31 -10.77 15.23
N ASP A 85 8.38 -10.29 15.86
CA ASP A 85 8.36 -9.72 17.22
C ASP A 85 8.25 -8.18 17.22
N THR A 86 7.74 -7.58 16.14
CA THR A 86 7.65 -6.13 15.98
C THR A 86 6.19 -5.69 15.77
N GLU A 87 5.76 -4.71 16.54
CA GLU A 87 4.47 -4.03 16.40
C GLU A 87 4.58 -2.92 15.34
N ILE A 88 3.67 -2.93 14.37
CA ILE A 88 3.66 -1.98 13.27
C ILE A 88 2.26 -1.34 13.19
N PRO A 89 2.14 -0.01 13.36
CA PRO A 89 0.87 0.67 13.16
C PRO A 89 0.50 0.73 11.68
N LEU A 90 -0.75 0.39 11.38
CA LEU A 90 -1.34 0.47 10.05
C LEU A 90 -2.06 1.82 9.88
N LEU A 91 -1.56 2.65 8.99
CA LEU A 91 -2.14 3.96 8.71
C LEU A 91 -3.30 3.84 7.71
N PRO A 92 -4.54 4.22 8.06
CA PRO A 92 -5.66 4.25 7.13
C PRO A 92 -5.37 5.10 5.90
N LEU A 93 -5.99 4.74 4.77
CA LEU A 93 -5.75 5.37 3.48
C LEU A 93 -6.03 6.89 3.51
N GLU A 94 -7.13 7.28 4.13
CA GLU A 94 -7.56 8.68 4.22
C GLU A 94 -6.57 9.51 5.05
N ASP A 95 -6.09 8.99 6.17
CA ASP A 95 -5.11 9.66 7.03
C ASP A 95 -3.75 9.76 6.34
N ALA A 96 -3.32 8.71 5.63
CA ALA A 96 -2.13 8.75 4.79
C ALA A 96 -2.23 9.85 3.74
N TYR A 97 -3.37 9.98 3.07
CA TYR A 97 -3.59 11.05 2.10
C TYR A 97 -3.60 12.44 2.74
N GLU A 98 -4.18 12.60 3.94
CA GLU A 98 -4.07 13.85 4.69
C GLU A 98 -2.61 14.17 5.07
N TRP A 99 -1.84 13.18 5.48
CA TRP A 99 -0.42 13.36 5.83
C TRP A 99 0.42 13.71 4.61
N HIS A 100 0.12 13.13 3.45
CA HIS A 100 0.73 13.47 2.17
C HIS A 100 0.45 14.91 1.77
N GLN A 101 -0.82 15.33 1.78
CA GLN A 101 -1.20 16.69 1.39
C GLN A 101 -0.61 17.79 2.30
N ASN A 102 -0.33 17.45 3.55
CA ASN A 102 0.19 18.38 4.55
C ASN A 102 1.72 18.34 4.70
N ASP A 103 2.43 17.51 3.91
CA ASP A 103 3.85 17.21 4.09
C ASP A 103 4.20 16.74 5.52
N SER A 104 3.25 16.09 6.20
CA SER A 104 3.39 15.63 7.59
C SER A 104 4.14 14.31 7.73
N ALA A 105 4.27 13.55 6.64
CA ALA A 105 5.03 12.31 6.58
C ALA A 105 5.75 12.16 5.25
N ARG A 106 6.82 11.37 5.24
CA ARG A 106 7.54 11.00 4.02
C ARG A 106 7.16 9.59 3.60
N PHE A 107 6.92 9.41 2.31
CA PHE A 107 6.48 8.14 1.75
C PHE A 107 7.66 7.31 1.27
N VAL A 108 7.61 6.01 1.53
CA VAL A 108 8.64 5.05 1.17
C VAL A 108 8.02 3.91 0.39
N ASP A 109 8.51 3.72 -0.84
CA ASP A 109 8.14 2.62 -1.69
C ASP A 109 9.05 1.42 -1.40
N ALA A 110 8.47 0.37 -0.83
CA ALA A 110 9.18 -0.85 -0.47
C ALA A 110 9.27 -1.86 -1.62
N ARG A 111 8.68 -1.54 -2.79
CA ARG A 111 8.71 -2.40 -3.97
C ARG A 111 10.06 -2.32 -4.69
N SER A 112 10.19 -3.08 -5.78
CA SER A 112 11.38 -3.00 -6.64
C SER A 112 11.58 -1.60 -7.25
N PRO A 113 12.83 -1.21 -7.55
CA PRO A 113 13.12 0.05 -8.25
C PRO A 113 12.38 0.18 -9.59
N GLU A 114 12.22 -0.92 -10.32
CA GLU A 114 11.49 -0.93 -11.58
C GLU A 114 10.01 -0.54 -11.40
N GLN A 115 9.36 -1.03 -10.33
CA GLN A 115 7.98 -0.66 -10.01
C GLN A 115 7.86 0.79 -9.56
N TYR A 116 8.85 1.27 -8.79
CA TYR A 116 8.94 2.66 -8.37
C TYR A 116 9.02 3.63 -9.57
N ASP A 117 9.84 3.29 -10.57
CA ASP A 117 10.01 4.13 -11.77
C ASP A 117 8.76 4.16 -12.65
N LEU A 118 8.03 3.03 -12.72
CA LEU A 118 6.79 2.94 -13.51
C LEU A 118 5.66 3.79 -12.93
N LEU A 119 5.35 3.59 -11.65
CA LEU A 119 4.25 4.28 -10.97
C LEU A 119 4.43 4.19 -9.46
N ARG A 120 4.39 5.33 -8.78
CA ARG A 120 4.58 5.46 -7.32
C ARG A 120 3.72 6.59 -6.76
N ILE A 121 3.59 6.63 -5.44
CA ILE A 121 3.02 7.80 -4.76
C ILE A 121 3.90 9.03 -5.04
N GLU A 122 3.28 10.16 -5.37
CA GLU A 122 4.03 11.40 -5.64
C GLU A 122 4.89 11.77 -4.41
N GLY A 123 6.15 12.14 -4.64
CA GLY A 123 7.10 12.47 -3.57
C GLY A 123 7.69 11.28 -2.79
N ALA A 124 7.23 10.03 -3.01
CA ALA A 124 7.82 8.86 -2.38
C ALA A 124 9.28 8.63 -2.82
N VAL A 125 10.10 8.03 -1.96
CA VAL A 125 11.45 7.56 -2.28
C VAL A 125 11.50 6.05 -2.45
N SER A 126 12.40 5.54 -3.29
CA SER A 126 12.65 4.10 -3.42
C SER A 126 13.52 3.62 -2.26
N SER A 127 13.02 2.67 -1.47
CA SER A 127 13.78 1.95 -0.44
C SER A 127 13.25 0.52 -0.35
N PRO A 128 13.66 -0.35 -1.29
CA PRO A 128 13.07 -1.68 -1.46
C PRO A 128 13.21 -2.57 -0.22
N ALA A 129 12.23 -3.42 0.04
CA ALA A 129 12.31 -4.40 1.11
C ALA A 129 13.34 -5.51 0.82
N PRO A 130 13.91 -6.15 1.86
CA PRO A 130 13.79 -5.78 3.27
C PRO A 130 14.76 -4.66 3.69
N ASP A 131 15.93 -4.58 3.06
CA ASP A 131 17.09 -3.87 3.60
C ASP A 131 17.32 -2.48 2.98
N GLY A 132 16.48 -2.06 2.04
CA GLY A 132 16.69 -0.86 1.25
C GLY A 132 17.69 -1.07 0.10
N LEU A 133 18.17 0.03 -0.46
CA LEU A 133 19.24 0.01 -1.47
C LEU A 133 20.59 -0.30 -0.81
N ALA A 134 21.39 -1.15 -1.47
CA ALA A 134 22.72 -1.54 -0.98
C ALA A 134 23.70 -0.35 -0.82
N SER A 135 23.46 0.73 -1.57
CA SER A 135 24.19 1.98 -1.47
C SER A 135 23.23 3.14 -1.73
N ASP A 136 23.48 4.26 -1.05
CA ASP A 136 22.74 5.52 -1.27
C ASP A 136 21.22 5.38 -1.09
N ASP A 137 20.78 4.55 -0.13
CA ASP A 137 19.36 4.49 0.24
C ASP A 137 18.89 5.86 0.75
N PRO A 138 17.88 6.48 0.11
CA PRO A 138 17.42 7.83 0.46
C PRO A 138 16.96 7.98 1.91
N VAL A 139 16.49 6.89 2.54
CA VAL A 139 16.02 6.90 3.92
C VAL A 139 17.18 7.05 4.90
N ALA A 140 18.39 6.55 4.55
CA ALA A 140 19.55 6.58 5.45
C ALA A 140 20.00 8.00 5.84
N GLU A 141 19.57 9.03 5.10
CA GLU A 141 19.85 10.44 5.41
C GLU A 141 18.81 11.09 6.33
N TRP A 142 17.73 10.40 6.69
CA TRP A 142 16.63 10.95 7.47
C TRP A 142 16.93 10.88 8.96
N SER A 143 16.26 11.72 9.75
CA SER A 143 16.35 11.62 11.20
C SER A 143 15.52 10.43 11.70
N SER A 144 15.92 9.84 12.83
CA SER A 144 15.21 8.69 13.42
C SER A 144 13.78 9.02 13.85
N ASP A 145 13.48 10.29 14.13
CA ASP A 145 12.15 10.80 14.47
C ASP A 145 11.31 11.19 13.23
N GLN A 146 11.83 11.01 12.01
CA GLN A 146 11.06 11.27 10.79
C GLN A 146 9.83 10.35 10.74
N THR A 147 8.65 10.94 10.58
CA THR A 147 7.41 10.18 10.31
C THR A 147 7.43 9.63 8.89
N MET A 148 7.28 8.31 8.77
CA MET A 148 7.38 7.57 7.52
C MET A 148 6.15 6.72 7.28
N VAL A 149 5.67 6.71 6.04
CA VAL A 149 4.59 5.81 5.58
C VAL A 149 5.17 4.89 4.52
N ILE A 150 5.22 3.61 4.83
CA ILE A 150 5.80 2.57 3.97
C ILE A 150 4.67 1.83 3.27
N TYR A 151 4.80 1.61 1.97
CA TYR A 151 3.82 0.87 1.20
C TYR A 151 4.47 -0.13 0.25
N CYS A 152 3.66 -1.12 -0.15
CA CYS A 152 3.94 -2.04 -1.24
C CYS A 152 2.65 -2.30 -2.02
N GLU A 153 2.70 -3.13 -3.06
CA GLU A 153 1.51 -3.55 -3.83
C GLU A 153 0.89 -4.86 -3.35
N CYS A 154 1.50 -5.53 -2.36
CA CYS A 154 1.00 -6.79 -1.84
C CYS A 154 -0.16 -6.56 -0.85
N LYS A 155 -1.28 -7.28 -1.02
CA LYS A 155 -2.43 -7.25 -0.08
C LYS A 155 -2.04 -7.68 1.34
N ASP A 156 -1.12 -8.64 1.46
CA ASP A 156 -0.65 -9.18 2.74
C ASP A 156 0.42 -8.31 3.44
N MET A 157 0.83 -7.19 2.82
CA MET A 157 1.83 -6.23 3.34
C MET A 157 3.22 -6.82 3.58
N VAL A 158 3.59 -7.95 2.98
CA VAL A 158 4.84 -8.62 3.32
C VAL A 158 6.07 -7.74 3.07
N GLU A 159 6.15 -7.04 1.93
CA GLU A 159 7.30 -6.18 1.61
C GLU A 159 7.35 -4.93 2.51
N SER A 160 6.24 -4.20 2.62
CA SER A 160 6.19 -3.00 3.46
C SER A 160 6.45 -3.30 4.93
N ALA A 161 5.92 -4.42 5.47
CA ALA A 161 6.19 -4.85 6.82
C ALA A 161 7.66 -5.24 7.03
N ASN A 162 8.28 -5.98 6.09
CA ASN A 162 9.70 -6.31 6.19
C ASN A 162 10.58 -5.05 6.23
N ARG A 163 10.29 -4.06 5.39
CA ARG A 163 11.03 -2.79 5.40
C ARG A 163 10.79 -2.01 6.69
N ALA A 164 9.55 -1.98 7.18
CA ALA A 164 9.21 -1.35 8.45
C ALA A 164 9.97 -1.97 9.63
N VAL A 165 10.03 -3.31 9.71
CA VAL A 165 10.79 -4.02 10.75
C VAL A 165 12.28 -3.67 10.68
N ALA A 166 12.88 -3.62 9.48
CA ALA A 166 14.28 -3.23 9.33
C ALA A 166 14.54 -1.83 9.89
N LEU A 167 13.71 -0.85 9.52
CA LEU A 167 13.83 0.53 9.97
C LEU A 167 13.59 0.69 11.48
N ILE A 168 12.59 0.01 12.05
CA ILE A 168 12.37 0.02 13.51
C ILE A 168 13.59 -0.55 14.23
N ASN A 169 14.18 -1.65 13.74
CA ASN A 169 15.39 -2.25 14.31
C ASN A 169 16.65 -1.36 14.15
N GLU A 170 16.68 -0.52 13.12
CA GLU A 170 17.70 0.51 12.91
C GLU A 170 17.51 1.74 13.82
N GLY A 171 16.35 1.86 14.48
CA GLY A 171 16.06 2.87 15.48
C GLY A 171 15.15 4.01 15.01
N TYR A 172 14.46 3.87 13.88
CA TYR A 172 13.42 4.82 13.46
C TYR A 172 12.17 4.66 14.33
N GLU A 173 11.61 5.78 14.79
CA GLU A 173 10.58 5.82 15.85
C GLU A 173 9.16 5.88 15.27
N ASN A 174 8.96 6.60 14.17
CA ASN A 174 7.65 6.96 13.62
C ASN A 174 7.39 6.25 12.29
N VAL A 175 7.30 4.91 12.34
CA VAL A 175 7.20 4.05 11.15
C VAL A 175 5.81 3.45 11.05
N TYR A 176 5.10 3.75 9.95
CA TYR A 176 3.75 3.28 9.67
C TYR A 176 3.70 2.51 8.35
N VAL A 177 2.81 1.53 8.25
CA VAL A 177 2.52 0.84 6.97
C VAL A 177 1.17 1.30 6.44
N LEU A 178 1.08 1.62 5.16
CA LEU A 178 -0.19 1.98 4.52
C LEU A 178 -1.15 0.78 4.56
N ALA A 179 -2.30 0.97 5.22
CA ALA A 179 -3.25 -0.10 5.45
C ALA A 179 -3.85 -0.64 4.13
N PRO A 180 -3.92 -1.97 3.95
CA PRO A 180 -4.63 -2.58 2.84
C PRO A 180 -6.15 -2.41 3.00
N GLY A 181 -6.89 -2.64 1.92
CA GLY A 181 -8.34 -2.88 2.00
C GLY A 181 -8.65 -4.36 2.23
N GLU A 182 -9.93 -4.69 2.14
CA GLU A 182 -10.41 -6.07 2.21
C GLU A 182 -9.77 -6.94 1.12
N ASP A 183 -9.68 -6.41 -0.11
CA ASP A 183 -9.22 -7.16 -1.30
C ASP A 183 -8.11 -6.48 -2.12
N SER A 184 -7.56 -5.37 -1.65
CA SER A 184 -6.56 -4.60 -2.36
C SER A 184 -5.43 -4.14 -1.43
N SER A 185 -4.25 -3.94 -1.98
CA SER A 185 -3.15 -3.32 -1.23
C SER A 185 -3.44 -1.85 -0.96
N GLY A 186 -2.74 -1.26 0.02
CA GLY A 186 -2.83 0.17 0.28
C GLY A 186 -2.48 1.02 -0.95
N PHE A 187 -1.45 0.60 -1.70
CA PHE A 187 -1.05 1.30 -2.92
C PHE A 187 -2.09 1.18 -4.04
N THR A 188 -2.70 0.00 -4.22
CA THR A 188 -3.79 -0.17 -5.19
C THR A 188 -4.95 0.78 -4.88
N ARG A 189 -5.33 0.89 -3.62
CA ARG A 189 -6.39 1.82 -3.22
C ARG A 189 -6.02 3.28 -3.43
N TRP A 190 -4.76 3.65 -3.19
CA TRP A 190 -4.25 4.99 -3.50
C TRP A 190 -4.48 5.34 -4.97
N VAL A 191 -4.17 4.41 -5.88
CA VAL A 191 -4.40 4.56 -7.32
C VAL A 191 -5.90 4.64 -7.64
N GLU A 192 -6.72 3.76 -7.09
CA GLU A 192 -8.18 3.73 -7.32
C GLU A 192 -8.90 4.99 -6.82
N HIS A 193 -8.32 5.71 -5.86
CA HIS A 193 -8.83 6.97 -5.34
C HIS A 193 -8.36 8.20 -6.13
N ASP A 194 -7.61 8.02 -7.22
CA ASP A 194 -7.02 9.11 -8.02
C ASP A 194 -6.15 10.06 -7.16
N TYR A 195 -5.49 9.52 -6.12
CA TYR A 195 -4.55 10.30 -5.32
C TYR A 195 -3.24 10.55 -6.07
N PRO A 196 -2.43 11.56 -5.67
CA PRO A 196 -1.27 11.97 -6.44
C PRO A 196 -0.26 10.84 -6.68
N LEU A 197 0.09 10.65 -7.95
CA LEU A 197 1.03 9.65 -8.44
C LEU A 197 2.13 10.32 -9.24
N ALA A 198 3.25 9.64 -9.39
CA ALA A 198 4.33 10.01 -10.28
C ALA A 198 4.96 8.74 -10.89
N GLY A 199 5.73 8.90 -11.96
CA GLY A 199 6.40 7.81 -12.66
C GLY A 199 6.18 7.89 -14.17
N SER A 200 6.79 6.99 -14.92
CA SER A 200 6.70 7.03 -16.38
C SER A 200 5.27 6.84 -16.91
N LEU A 201 4.39 6.19 -16.14
CA LEU A 201 2.97 6.01 -16.51
C LEU A 201 2.08 7.23 -16.23
N THR A 202 2.60 8.29 -15.61
CA THR A 202 1.87 9.55 -15.36
C THR A 202 2.30 10.69 -16.29
N GLU A 203 3.34 10.49 -17.11
CA GLU A 203 3.95 11.54 -17.95
C GLU A 203 3.38 11.59 -19.38
N ASP A 204 2.36 10.78 -19.68
CA ASP A 204 1.66 10.74 -20.97
C ASP A 204 0.49 11.75 -21.02
N GLU A 205 0.78 13.06 -21.04
CA GLU A 205 -0.20 14.12 -21.41
C GLU A 205 0.37 15.19 -22.37
#